data_AF-A0A7X1KCQ8-F1
#
_entry.id   AF-A0A7X1KCQ8-F1
#
_cell.length_a   1.000
_cell.length_b   1.000
_cell.length_c   1.000
_cell.angle_alpha   90.00
_cell.angle_beta   90.00
_cell.angle_gamma   90.00
#
_symmetry.space_group_name_H-M   'P 1'
#
loop_
_entity.id
_entity.type
_entity.pdbx_description
1 polymer ?
#
loop_
_entity_poly.entity_id
_entity_poly.type
_entity_poly.pdbx_seq_one_letter_code
_entity_poly.pdbx_strand_id
1 'polypeptide(L)'
;METPEGFTVFYARGWRRTVIEPYLMLPDTRDDLIGVQAAKIVRIAPWTSQKARMREHLERLAIAHGYVGGWLDYRDYQLTRVGQSYQFDVPVGKRGILAQFAGTRVRLVCIYSGPFRRWVRIGAIS
;
A
#
# COMPACT_ATOMS: atom_id res chain seq x y z
N MET A 1 -20.02 7.48 -4.85
CA MET A 1 -18.74 6.83 -5.21
C MET A 1 -18.74 5.48 -4.56
N GLU A 2 -19.28 4.50 -5.27
CA GLU A 2 -19.43 3.12 -4.79
C GLU A 2 -18.07 2.45 -4.74
N THR A 3 -17.81 1.78 -3.61
CA THR A 3 -16.70 0.83 -3.48
C THR A 3 -17.01 -0.38 -4.35
N PRO A 4 -16.10 -0.82 -5.22
CA PRO A 4 -16.34 -2.03 -5.99
C PRO A 4 -16.58 -3.22 -5.05
N GLU A 5 -17.34 -4.21 -5.51
CA GLU A 5 -17.64 -5.40 -4.72
C GLU A 5 -16.37 -6.21 -4.39
N GLY A 6 -16.29 -6.73 -3.17
CA GLY A 6 -15.14 -7.50 -2.67
C GLY A 6 -14.06 -6.69 -1.93
N PHE A 7 -14.27 -5.40 -1.72
CA PHE A 7 -13.29 -4.51 -1.08
C PHE A 7 -13.67 -4.20 0.38
N THR A 8 -12.90 -4.70 1.35
CA THR A 8 -13.06 -4.27 2.75
C THR A 8 -12.51 -2.86 2.92
N VAL A 9 -13.41 -1.88 3.11
CA VAL A 9 -13.00 -0.53 3.53
C VAL A 9 -12.79 -0.51 5.03
N PHE A 10 -11.56 -0.27 5.45
CA PHE A 10 -11.24 -0.08 6.86
C PHE A 10 -11.49 1.38 7.23
N TYR A 11 -12.73 1.72 7.57
CA TYR A 11 -13.06 3.03 8.10
C TYR A 11 -12.51 3.18 9.52
N ALA A 12 -11.71 4.22 9.75
CA ALA A 12 -11.43 4.73 11.08
C ALA A 12 -12.42 5.88 11.39
N ARG A 13 -13.59 5.57 11.98
CA ARG A 13 -14.38 6.58 12.71
C ARG A 13 -13.93 6.59 14.18
N GLY A 14 -13.60 7.77 14.72
CA GLY A 14 -13.28 8.00 16.14
C GLY A 14 -11.80 8.13 16.50
N TRP A 15 -11.52 8.36 17.79
CA TRP A 15 -10.19 8.26 18.43
C TRP A 15 -9.68 6.82 18.31
N ARG A 16 -8.93 6.50 17.26
CA ARG A 16 -8.33 5.16 17.07
C ARG A 16 -6.81 5.22 17.05
N ARG A 17 -6.19 4.16 17.57
CA ARG A 17 -4.79 3.82 17.30
C ARG A 17 -4.63 3.63 15.78
N THR A 18 -3.68 4.35 15.21
CA THR A 18 -3.25 4.30 13.81
C THR A 18 -3.11 2.87 13.30
N VAL A 19 -3.57 2.60 12.07
CA VAL A 19 -3.45 1.28 11.41
C VAL A 19 -1.98 0.96 11.15
N ILE A 20 -1.16 1.95 10.78
CA ILE A 20 0.29 1.82 10.69
C ILE A 20 0.91 3.10 11.25
N GLU A 21 1.71 2.95 12.30
CA GLU A 21 2.47 4.05 12.87
C GLU A 21 3.49 4.56 11.84
N PRO A 22 3.36 5.78 11.29
CA PRO A 22 4.17 6.20 10.14
C PRO A 22 5.67 6.22 10.44
N TYR A 23 6.07 6.49 11.69
CA TYR A 23 7.46 6.51 12.13
C TYR A 23 8.11 5.12 12.21
N LEU A 24 7.31 4.05 12.14
CA LEU A 24 7.81 2.66 12.06
C LEU A 24 7.92 2.14 10.63
N MET A 25 7.55 2.95 9.62
CA MET A 25 7.74 2.58 8.22
C MET A 25 9.22 2.62 7.83
N LEU A 26 9.70 1.52 7.29
CA LEU A 26 11.07 1.35 6.81
C LEU A 26 11.13 1.59 5.30
N PRO A 27 12.22 2.16 4.77
CA PRO A 27 12.43 2.25 3.32
C PRO A 27 12.27 0.87 2.67
N ASP A 28 11.64 0.83 1.50
CA ASP A 28 11.58 -0.41 0.72
C ASP A 28 12.92 -0.69 0.03
N THR A 29 13.56 -1.77 0.47
CA THR A 29 14.90 -2.19 0.03
C THR A 29 14.87 -3.31 -1.00
N ARG A 30 13.69 -3.77 -1.40
CA ARG A 30 13.55 -4.97 -2.22
C ARG A 30 13.54 -4.64 -3.70
N ASP A 31 14.28 -5.45 -4.45
CA ASP A 31 14.51 -5.34 -5.89
C ASP A 31 13.77 -6.42 -6.69
N ASP A 32 12.73 -7.01 -6.10
CA ASP A 32 11.83 -7.92 -6.81
C ASP A 32 11.00 -7.20 -7.89
N LEU A 33 10.24 -7.98 -8.66
CA LEU A 33 9.41 -7.46 -9.75
C LEU A 33 8.48 -6.32 -9.31
N ILE A 34 7.88 -6.41 -8.12
CA ILE A 34 6.97 -5.38 -7.60
C ILE A 34 7.77 -4.12 -7.22
N GLY A 35 8.88 -4.28 -6.48
CA GLY A 35 9.75 -3.18 -6.05
C GLY A 35 10.34 -2.41 -7.22
N VAL A 36 10.83 -3.13 -8.24
CA VAL A 36 11.38 -2.54 -9.46
C VAL A 36 10.31 -1.77 -10.25
N GLN A 37 9.11 -2.33 -10.41
CA GLN A 37 8.03 -1.65 -11.14
C GLN A 37 7.53 -0.41 -10.38
N ALA A 38 7.38 -0.52 -9.07
CA ALA A 38 7.03 0.58 -8.17
C ALA A 38 8.04 1.73 -8.28
N ALA A 39 9.34 1.42 -8.15
CA ALA A 39 10.43 2.39 -8.28
C ALA A 39 10.47 3.08 -9.66
N LYS A 40 10.20 2.34 -10.74
CA LYS A 40 10.10 2.92 -12.10
C LYS A 40 8.99 3.96 -12.20
N ILE A 41 7.81 3.68 -11.62
CA ILE A 41 6.67 4.60 -11.64
C ILE A 41 6.96 5.89 -10.85
N VAL A 42 7.64 5.78 -9.71
CA VAL A 42 8.00 6.93 -8.86
C VAL A 42 8.88 7.94 -9.60
N ARG A 43 9.77 7.47 -10.47
CA ARG A 43 10.73 8.31 -11.22
C ARG A 43 10.09 9.13 -12.34
N ILE A 44 8.88 8.77 -12.78
CA ILE A 44 8.17 9.51 -13.83
C ILE A 44 7.41 10.67 -13.17
N ALA A 45 7.84 11.91 -13.36
CA ALA A 45 7.22 13.07 -12.71
C ALA A 45 5.76 13.31 -13.17
N PRO A 46 5.46 13.55 -14.47
CA PRO A 46 4.10 13.83 -14.88
C PRO A 46 3.19 12.59 -14.84
N TRP A 47 1.91 12.82 -14.60
CA TRP A 47 0.90 11.79 -14.82
C TRP A 47 0.61 11.66 -16.32
N THR A 48 0.97 10.52 -16.91
CA THR A 48 0.79 10.24 -18.34
C THR A 48 0.00 8.95 -18.54
N SER A 49 -0.55 8.73 -19.74
CA SER A 49 -1.21 7.47 -20.08
C SER A 49 -0.27 6.26 -19.94
N GLN A 50 1.02 6.42 -20.22
CA GLN A 50 2.03 5.39 -19.96
C GLN A 50 2.14 5.08 -18.46
N LYS A 51 2.25 6.12 -17.61
CA LYS A 51 2.30 5.95 -16.15
C LYS A 51 1.04 5.29 -15.61
N ALA A 52 -0.13 5.64 -16.17
CA ALA A 52 -1.40 5.02 -15.82
C ALA A 52 -1.41 3.51 -16.12
N ARG A 53 -0.94 3.10 -17.30
CA ARG A 53 -0.78 1.68 -17.70
C ARG A 53 0.23 0.94 -16.82
N MET A 54 1.35 1.57 -16.50
CA MET A 54 2.36 0.99 -15.59
C MET A 54 1.78 0.75 -14.20
N ARG A 55 1.02 1.71 -13.65
CA ARG A 55 0.32 1.55 -12.37
C ARG A 55 -0.70 0.41 -12.42
N GLU A 56 -1.45 0.29 -13.51
CA GLU A 56 -2.41 -0.81 -13.75
C GLU A 56 -1.71 -2.18 -13.77
N HIS A 57 -0.55 -2.23 -14.43
CA HIS A 57 0.28 -3.43 -14.46
C HIS A 57 0.85 -3.77 -13.09
N LEU A 58 1.37 -2.78 -12.35
CA LEU A 58 1.85 -2.95 -10.97
C LEU A 58 0.74 -3.50 -10.06
N GLU A 59 -0.49 -2.98 -10.17
CA GLU A 59 -1.61 -3.48 -9.38
C GLU A 59 -1.93 -4.94 -9.70
N ARG A 60 -1.95 -5.32 -10.99
CA ARG A 60 -2.16 -6.71 -11.40
C ARG A 60 -1.04 -7.64 -10.92
N LEU A 61 0.21 -7.20 -11.00
CA LEU A 61 1.34 -7.95 -10.45
C LEU A 61 1.19 -8.16 -8.95
N ALA A 62 0.87 -7.11 -8.19
CA ALA A 62 0.67 -7.22 -6.75
C ALA A 62 -0.43 -8.23 -6.41
N ILE A 63 -1.57 -8.18 -7.10
CA ILE A 63 -2.66 -9.16 -6.94
C ILE A 63 -2.17 -10.59 -7.23
N ALA A 64 -1.47 -10.79 -8.34
CA ALA A 64 -0.96 -12.11 -8.74
C ALA A 64 0.04 -12.69 -7.72
N HIS A 65 0.76 -11.83 -7.00
CA HIS A 65 1.67 -12.20 -5.91
C HIS A 65 0.99 -12.24 -4.53
N GLY A 66 -0.34 -12.23 -4.47
CA GLY A 66 -1.10 -12.38 -3.22
C GLY A 66 -1.18 -11.12 -2.35
N TYR A 67 -0.88 -9.94 -2.90
CA TYR A 67 -1.03 -8.70 -2.14
C TYR A 67 -2.51 -8.34 -1.99
N VAL A 68 -2.95 -8.09 -0.76
CA VAL A 68 -4.30 -7.64 -0.45
C VAL A 68 -4.43 -6.13 -0.64
N GLY A 69 -5.64 -5.67 -0.98
CA GLY A 69 -5.92 -4.26 -1.22
C GLY A 69 -6.63 -3.60 -0.04
N GLY A 70 -6.29 -2.34 0.26
CA GLY A 70 -7.00 -1.54 1.25
C GLY A 70 -6.88 -0.04 1.03
N TRP A 71 -7.86 0.70 1.54
CA TRP A 71 -7.77 2.15 1.69
C TRP A 71 -7.09 2.47 3.02
N LEU A 72 -6.04 3.28 2.99
CA LEU A 72 -5.45 3.88 4.18
C LEU A 72 -5.78 5.37 4.26
N ASP A 73 -5.90 5.88 5.48
CA ASP A 73 -6.07 7.29 5.82
C ASP A 73 -4.70 7.97 5.95
N TYR A 74 -4.60 9.28 5.67
CA TYR A 74 -3.36 10.04 5.74
C TYR A 74 -2.61 9.96 7.07
N ARG A 75 -3.30 9.64 8.16
CA ARG A 75 -2.69 9.43 9.49
C ARG A 75 -1.93 8.11 9.60
N ASP A 76 -2.20 7.16 8.69
CA ASP A 76 -1.73 5.78 8.74
C ASP A 76 -0.55 5.51 7.77
N TYR A 77 0.05 6.51 7.13
CA TYR A 77 1.16 6.26 6.19
C TYR A 77 2.10 7.43 5.91
N GLN A 78 3.27 7.11 5.34
CA GLN A 78 4.17 8.06 4.68
C GLN A 78 4.09 8.02 3.13
N LEU A 79 3.14 7.27 2.57
CA LEU A 79 2.90 7.14 1.13
C LEU A 79 2.33 8.44 0.50
N THR A 80 3.20 9.21 -0.14
CA THR A 80 2.84 10.50 -0.76
C THR A 80 2.39 10.38 -2.21
N ARG A 81 2.92 9.40 -2.96
CA ARG A 81 2.76 9.31 -4.43
C ARG A 81 2.59 7.87 -4.92
N VAL A 82 1.98 7.72 -6.09
CA VAL A 82 1.80 6.41 -6.76
C VAL A 82 3.17 5.79 -7.06
N GLY A 83 3.28 4.48 -6.81
CA GLY A 83 4.50 3.69 -6.94
C GLY A 83 5.44 3.79 -5.73
N GLN A 84 5.19 4.69 -4.78
CA GLN A 84 5.99 4.71 -3.55
C GLN A 84 5.69 3.46 -2.73
N SER A 85 6.72 2.89 -2.13
CA SER A 85 6.59 1.74 -1.25
C SER A 85 7.42 1.87 0.02
N TYR A 86 6.97 1.17 1.06
CA TYR A 86 7.63 1.06 2.35
C TYR A 86 7.47 -0.37 2.87
N GLN A 87 8.31 -0.73 3.84
CA GLN A 87 8.18 -1.95 4.61
C GLN A 87 7.70 -1.64 6.02
N PHE A 88 7.00 -2.59 6.62
CA PHE A 88 6.49 -2.44 7.98
C PHE A 88 6.47 -3.80 8.68
N ASP A 89 7.02 -3.85 9.89
CA ASP A 89 6.92 -5.02 10.75
C ASP A 89 5.57 -4.99 11.47
N VAL A 90 4.71 -5.95 11.18
CA VAL A 90 3.36 -5.98 11.75
C VAL A 90 3.42 -6.56 13.16
N PRO A 91 3.06 -5.80 14.21
CA PRO A 91 3.06 -6.33 15.58
C PRO A 91 2.08 -7.48 15.76
N VAL A 92 2.42 -8.41 16.66
CA VAL A 92 1.49 -9.46 17.10
C VAL A 92 0.26 -8.79 17.73
N GLY A 93 -0.95 -9.19 17.31
CA GLY A 93 -2.21 -8.63 17.81
C GLY A 93 -2.70 -7.36 17.09
N LYS A 94 -2.07 -6.95 15.98
CA LYS A 94 -2.62 -5.89 15.12
C LYS A 94 -3.98 -6.32 14.56
N ARG A 95 -4.91 -5.38 14.47
CA ARG A 95 -6.30 -5.61 14.00
C ARG A 95 -6.50 -5.07 12.58
N GLY A 96 -7.62 -5.43 11.96
CA GLY A 96 -8.00 -4.95 10.62
C GLY A 96 -7.20 -5.64 9.51
N ILE A 97 -6.91 -4.92 8.42
CA ILE A 97 -6.26 -5.50 7.23
C ILE A 97 -4.92 -6.17 7.51
N LEU A 98 -4.21 -5.73 8.55
CA LEU A 98 -2.90 -6.24 8.93
C LEU A 98 -2.96 -7.48 9.84
N ALA A 99 -4.13 -7.86 10.36
CA ALA A 99 -4.23 -9.00 11.27
C ALA A 99 -3.72 -10.30 10.65
N GLN A 100 -3.95 -10.49 9.34
CA GLN A 100 -3.47 -11.63 8.58
C GLN A 100 -1.94 -11.68 8.40
N PHE A 101 -1.25 -10.58 8.70
CA PHE A 101 0.20 -10.45 8.59
C PHE A 101 0.89 -10.34 9.95
N ALA A 102 0.18 -10.60 11.06
CA ALA A 102 0.72 -10.46 12.41
C ALA A 102 2.04 -11.22 12.60
N GLY A 103 3.06 -10.53 13.10
CA GLY A 103 4.40 -11.10 13.30
C GLY A 103 5.25 -11.20 12.03
N THR A 104 4.78 -10.67 10.89
CA THR A 104 5.52 -10.69 9.62
C THR A 104 5.85 -9.29 9.14
N ARG A 105 6.89 -9.18 8.30
CA ARG A 105 7.18 -7.96 7.56
C ARG A 105 6.33 -7.90 6.30
N VAL A 106 5.69 -6.75 6.07
CA VAL A 106 4.91 -6.49 4.86
C VAL A 106 5.51 -5.36 4.05
N ARG A 107 5.30 -5.39 2.73
CA ARG A 107 5.47 -4.24 1.85
C ARG A 107 4.13 -3.57 1.66
N LEU A 108 4.12 -2.25 1.77
CA LEU A 108 3.02 -1.39 1.34
C LEU A 108 3.42 -0.70 0.04
N VAL A 109 2.56 -0.79 -0.98
CA VAL A 109 2.76 -0.12 -2.27
C VAL A 109 1.58 0.78 -2.57
N CYS A 110 1.83 2.07 -2.80
CA CYS A 110 0.79 3.02 -3.17
C CYS A 110 0.38 2.85 -4.64
N ILE A 111 -0.87 2.48 -4.87
CA ILE A 111 -1.44 2.27 -6.22
C ILE A 111 -2.23 3.49 -6.68
N TYR A 112 -2.95 4.15 -5.77
CA TYR A 112 -3.69 5.38 -6.07
C TYR A 112 -3.50 6.43 -4.97
N SER A 113 -3.40 7.68 -5.39
CA SER A 113 -3.24 8.83 -4.50
C SER A 113 -4.40 9.81 -4.64
N GLY A 114 -5.27 9.89 -3.63
CA GLY A 114 -6.32 10.91 -3.51
C GLY A 114 -5.94 12.01 -2.50
N PRO A 115 -6.83 12.98 -2.22
CA PRO A 115 -6.54 14.03 -1.25
C PRO A 115 -6.29 13.52 0.18
N PHE A 116 -7.15 12.63 0.69
CA PHE A 116 -7.12 12.20 2.10
C PHE A 116 -6.86 10.70 2.32
N ARG A 117 -6.75 9.94 1.23
CA ARG A 117 -6.63 8.49 1.27
C ARG A 117 -5.70 7.96 0.20
N ARG A 118 -5.13 6.78 0.44
CA ARG A 118 -4.35 6.02 -0.55
C ARG A 118 -4.97 4.66 -0.73
N TRP A 119 -5.04 4.23 -1.98
CA TRP A 119 -5.26 2.82 -2.28
C TRP A 119 -3.91 2.15 -2.25
N VAL A 120 -3.76 1.14 -1.38
CA VAL A 120 -2.50 0.43 -1.22
C VAL A 120 -2.68 -1.06 -1.47
N ARG A 121 -1.59 -1.68 -1.90
CA ARG A 121 -1.43 -3.13 -1.88
C ARG A 121 -0.46 -3.50 -0.77
N ILE A 122 -0.81 -4.51 0.00
CA ILE A 122 -0.07 -4.99 1.17
C ILE A 122 0.23 -6.47 0.96
N GLY A 123 1.50 -6.85 1.02
CA GLY A 123 1.91 -8.24 0.87
C GLY A 123 3.06 -8.57 1.80
N ALA A 124 3.08 -9.80 2.32
CA ALA A 124 4.20 -10.28 3.12
C ALA A 124 5.48 -10.31 2.27
N ILE A 125 6.60 -9.95 2.89
CA ILE A 125 7.93 -10.03 2.29
C ILE A 125 8.65 -11.19 2.97
N SER A 126 8.91 -12.26 2.21
CA SER A 126 9.78 -13.36 2.66
C SER A 126 11.24 -13.05 2.38
#